data_AF-A0A3D3L6K7-F1
#
_entry.id   AF-A0A3D3L6K7-F1
#
_cell.length_a   1.000
_cell.length_b   1.000
_cell.length_c   1.000
_cell.angle_alpha   90.00
_cell.angle_beta   90.00
_cell.angle_gamma   90.00
#
_symmetry.space_group_name_H-M   'P 1'
#
loop_
_entity.id
_entity.type
_entity.pdbx_description
1 polymer ?
#
loop_
_entity_poly.entity_id
_entity_poly.type
_entity_poly.pdbx_seq_one_letter_code
_entity_poly.pdbx_strand_id
1 'polypeptide(L)' 'MRTHYLFSFFTFFFSVVLSQTFNVKPYLQNATPTSIHIMWETTSGDESIVTWGESD' A
#
# COMPACT_ATOMS: atom_id res chain seq x y z
N MET A 1 11.76 28.97 -24.64
CA MET A 1 11.12 29.19 -23.32
C MET A 1 9.66 28.71 -23.29
N ARG A 2 8.74 29.22 -24.13
CA ARG A 2 7.31 28.83 -24.16
C ARG A 2 7.02 27.32 -24.33
N THR A 3 7.81 26.61 -25.14
CA THR A 3 7.62 25.17 -25.42
C THR A 3 7.99 24.26 -24.25
N HIS A 4 8.97 24.65 -23.42
CA HIS A 4 9.37 23.86 -22.25
C HIS A 4 8.29 23.88 -21.17
N TYR A 5 7.60 25.01 -20.98
CA TYR A 5 6.48 25.09 -20.04
C TYR A 5 5.31 24.19 -20.46
N LEU A 6 5.02 24.09 -21.76
CA LEU A 6 3.98 23.18 -22.27
C LEU A 6 4.35 21.72 -22.08
N PHE A 7 5.63 21.37 -22.31
CA PHE A 7 6.13 20.03 -22.06
C PHE A 7 6.10 19.67 -20.56
N SER A 8 6.57 20.56 -19.69
CA SER A 8 6.52 20.38 -18.23
C SER A 8 5.09 20.32 -17.70
N PHE A 9 4.17 21.09 -18.28
CA PHE A 9 2.74 21.02 -17.95
C PHE A 9 2.15 19.67 -18.37
N PHE A 10 2.50 19.18 -19.57
CA PHE A 10 2.03 17.89 -20.08
C PHE A 10 2.54 16.71 -19.24
N THR A 11 3.82 16.70 -18.84
CA THR A 11 4.37 15.63 -17.99
C THR A 11 3.77 15.63 -16.59
N PHE A 12 3.50 16.80 -16.01
CA PHE A 12 2.83 16.92 -14.72
C PHE A 12 1.37 16.46 -14.76
N PHE A 13 0.63 16.76 -15.83
CA PHE A 13 -0.75 16.25 -15.99
C PHE A 13 -0.80 14.75 -16.24
N PHE A 14 0.19 14.19 -16.95
CA PHE A 14 0.25 12.76 -17.23
C PHE A 14 0.49 11.91 -15.97
N SER A 15 1.27 12.40 -15.00
CA SER A 15 1.54 11.66 -13.75
C SER A 15 0.32 11.55 -12.83
N VAL A 16 -0.63 12.48 -12.89
CA VAL A 16 -1.86 12.45 -12.06
C VAL A 16 -2.86 11.40 -12.55
N VAL A 17 -2.89 11.12 -13.85
CA VAL A 17 -3.84 10.15 -14.45
C VAL A 17 -3.43 8.71 -14.16
N LEU A 18 -2.13 8.45 -13.94
CA LEU A 18 -1.60 7.13 -13.61
C LEU A 18 -1.49 6.95 -12.09
N SER A 19 -2.62 6.83 -11.42
CA SER A 19 -2.64 6.39 -10.01
C SER A 19 -2.37 4.89 -9.92
N GLN A 20 -1.44 4.48 -9.06
CA GLN A 20 -1.19 3.08 -8.78
C GLN A 20 -2.06 2.63 -7.60
N THR A 21 -2.84 1.56 -7.80
CA THR A 21 -3.46 0.85 -6.67
C THR A 21 -2.40 0.00 -5.99
N PHE A 22 -2.19 0.22 -4.70
CA PHE A 22 -1.30 -0.59 -3.87
C PHE A 22 -2.15 -1.40 -2.91
N ASN A 23 -2.08 -2.73 -3.01
CA ASN A 23 -2.78 -3.63 -2.08
C ASN A 23 -1.80 -4.15 -1.04
N VAL A 24 -1.88 -3.61 0.18
CA VAL A 24 -1.03 -4.04 1.30
C VAL A 24 -1.42 -5.44 1.76
N LYS A 25 -0.65 -6.44 1.32
CA LYS A 25 -0.78 -7.82 1.79
C LYS A 25 -0.27 -7.99 3.22
N PRO A 26 -0.74 -9.00 3.96
CA PRO A 26 -0.27 -9.29 5.31
C PRO A 26 1.25 -9.36 5.41
N TYR A 27 1.79 -8.63 6.37
CA TYR A 27 3.22 -8.60 6.68
C TYR A 27 3.45 -8.46 8.19
N LEU A 28 4.61 -8.92 8.63
CA LEU A 28 5.00 -8.94 10.04
C LEU A 28 5.80 -7.69 10.42
N GLN A 29 5.55 -7.15 11.60
CA GLN A 29 6.28 -6.02 12.16
C GLN A 29 6.51 -6.17 13.67
N ASN A 30 7.49 -5.44 14.19
CA ASN A 30 7.72 -5.23 15.63
C ASN A 30 7.76 -6.52 16.46
N ALA A 31 8.44 -7.55 15.95
CA ALA A 31 8.60 -8.81 16.66
C ALA A 31 9.39 -8.62 17.96
N THR A 32 8.85 -9.18 19.05
CA THR A 32 9.54 -9.44 20.31
C THR A 32 9.54 -10.95 20.56
N PRO A 33 10.26 -11.47 21.58
CA PRO A 33 10.24 -12.91 21.85
C PRO A 33 8.85 -13.51 22.11
N THR A 34 7.86 -12.69 22.51
CA THR A 34 6.51 -13.16 22.88
C THR A 34 5.37 -12.39 22.20
N SER A 35 5.67 -11.50 21.25
CA SER A 35 4.66 -10.74 20.52
C SER A 35 5.10 -10.39 19.11
N ILE A 36 4.13 -10.17 18.23
CA ILE A 36 4.37 -9.69 16.87
C ILE A 36 3.14 -8.94 16.37
N HIS A 37 3.34 -7.96 15.48
CA HIS A 37 2.25 -7.26 14.81
C HIS A 37 2.07 -7.83 13.40
N ILE A 38 0.83 -8.11 13.03
CA ILE A 38 0.45 -8.47 11.66
C ILE A 38 -0.32 -7.28 11.10
N MET A 39 0.13 -6.73 9.97
CA MET A 39 -0.46 -5.55 9.35
C MET A 39 -0.86 -5.84 7.90
N TRP A 40 -2.01 -5.33 7.49
CA TRP A 40 -2.52 -5.37 6.11
C TRP A 40 -3.56 -4.26 5.93
N GLU A 41 -3.97 -4.02 4.69
CA GLU A 41 -5.14 -3.19 4.41
C GLU A 41 -6.37 -4.06 4.16
N THR A 42 -7.53 -3.55 4.52
CA THR A 42 -8.84 -4.13 4.21
C THR A 42 -9.68 -3.10 3.46
N THR A 43 -10.64 -3.56 2.68
CA THR A 43 -11.67 -2.70 2.11
C THR A 43 -12.91 -2.68 3.01
N SER A 44 -13.80 -1.72 2.79
CA SER A 44 -15.01 -1.60 3.60
C SER A 44 -15.87 -2.87 3.48
N GLY A 45 -16.12 -3.53 4.61
CA GLY A 45 -16.90 -4.77 4.68
C GLY A 45 -16.07 -6.05 4.77
N ASP A 46 -14.74 -5.96 4.62
CA ASP A 46 -13.85 -7.11 4.83
C ASP A 46 -13.62 -7.37 6.34
N GLU A 47 -13.44 -8.63 6.70
CA GLU A 47 -13.06 -9.02 8.06
C GLU A 47 -11.59 -8.73 8.36
N SER A 48 -11.30 -8.33 9.60
CA SER A 48 -9.95 -8.05 10.08
C SER A 48 -9.56 -8.98 11.24
N ILE A 49 -9.59 -10.29 10.98
CA ILE A 49 -9.34 -11.34 11.98
C ILE A 49 -8.15 -12.20 11.52
N VAL A 50 -7.23 -12.49 12.45
CA VAL A 50 -6.13 -13.44 12.22
C VAL A 50 -6.38 -14.71 13.04
N THR A 51 -6.39 -15.86 12.36
CA THR A 51 -6.29 -17.18 12.99
C THR A 51 -4.83 -17.61 13.01
N TRP A 52 -4.35 -18.05 14.18
CA TRP A 52 -2.95 -18.44 14.36
C TRP A 52 -2.84 -19.55 15.42
N GLY A 53 -1.73 -20.27 15.38
CA GLY A 53 -1.41 -21.40 16.25
C GLY A 53 -0.11 -22.06 15.79
N GLU A 54 0.41 -23.01 16.56
CA GLU A 54 1.51 -23.87 16.10
C GLU A 54 1.02 -24.79 14.97
N SER A 55 1.92 -25.17 14.07
CA SER A 55 1.64 -26.26 13.13
C SER A 55 1.71 -27.59 13.86
N ASP A 56 0.78 -28.49 13.54
CA ASP A 56 0.75 -29.86 14.05
C ASP A 56 2.05 -30.66 13.76
#